data_AF-A0A2V7FXV8-F1
#
_entry.id   AF-A0A2V7FXV8-F1
#
_cell.length_a   1.000
_cell.length_b   1.000
_cell.length_c   1.000
_cell.angle_alpha   90.00
_cell.angle_beta   90.00
_cell.angle_gamma   90.00
#
_symmetry.space_group_name_H-M   'P 1'
#
loop_
_entity.id
_entity.type
_entity.pdbx_description
1 polymer ?
#
loop_
_entity_poly.entity_id
_entity_poly.type
_entity_poly.pdbx_seq_one_letter_code
_entity_poly.pdbx_strand_id
1 'polypeptide(L)'
;MFAGREIMIEMPDANRRFDPTTIPPENQTVTPLPGELMWFYFPDHSEVGFPREIYDFAIIYGRDTRILIPQGWVPGNVFATITQGLPEFARCCERVRTEGLKSFTVRRVT
;
A
#
# COMPACT_ATOMS: atom_id res chain seq x y z
N MET A 1 7.39 4.87 -10.00
CA MET A 1 6.15 4.05 -9.96
C MET A 1 4.96 4.99 -9.96
N PHE A 2 3.94 4.76 -10.79
CA PHE A 2 2.69 5.54 -10.76
C PHE A 2 1.52 4.55 -10.85
N ALA A 3 1.08 4.03 -9.71
CA ALA A 3 -0.10 3.17 -9.61
C ALA A 3 -1.41 3.95 -9.41
N GLY A 4 -1.35 5.29 -9.40
CA GLY A 4 -2.51 6.17 -9.36
C GLY A 4 -2.70 6.86 -8.01
N ARG A 5 -3.90 6.74 -7.44
CA ARG A 5 -4.31 7.38 -6.16
C ARG A 5 -4.05 6.41 -5.01
N GLU A 6 -2.77 6.21 -4.76
CA GLU A 6 -2.22 5.29 -3.77
C GLU A 6 -1.15 6.01 -2.95
N ILE A 7 -1.09 5.72 -1.65
CA ILE A 7 0.10 5.96 -0.83
C ILE A 7 0.66 4.60 -0.42
N MET A 8 1.90 4.35 -0.85
CA MET A 8 2.70 3.21 -0.48
C MET A 8 3.43 3.50 0.83
N ILE A 9 3.46 2.53 1.74
CA ILE A 9 4.01 2.69 3.07
C ILE A 9 4.86 1.46 3.39
N GLU A 10 6.17 1.66 3.40
CA GLU A 10 7.08 0.64 3.90
C GLU A 10 6.86 0.42 5.40
N MET A 11 6.61 -0.81 5.79
CA MET A 11 6.43 -1.19 7.19
C MET A 11 7.73 -0.93 7.97
N PRO A 12 7.67 -0.19 9.10
CA PRO A 12 8.84 0.00 9.96
C PRO A 12 9.40 -1.33 10.46
N ASP A 13 10.73 -1.45 10.55
CA ASP A 13 11.41 -2.67 10.99
C ASP A 13 10.87 -3.23 12.31
N ALA A 14 10.52 -2.35 13.25
CA ALA A 14 9.95 -2.72 14.55
C ALA A 14 8.62 -3.51 14.46
N ASN A 15 7.93 -3.46 13.32
CA ASN A 15 6.65 -4.13 13.05
C ASN A 15 6.79 -5.37 12.15
N ARG A 16 7.97 -5.64 11.57
CA ARG A 16 8.25 -6.82 10.73
C ARG A 16 8.45 -8.07 11.61
N ARG A 17 7.39 -8.48 12.29
CA ARG A 17 7.40 -9.55 13.33
C ARG A 17 6.82 -10.88 12.86
N PHE A 18 6.68 -11.06 11.56
CA PHE A 18 6.08 -12.25 10.94
C PHE A 18 6.85 -12.59 9.66
N ASP A 19 6.75 -13.84 9.21
CA ASP A 19 7.28 -14.26 7.93
C ASP A 19 6.29 -13.87 6.80
N PRO A 20 6.63 -12.91 5.94
CA PRO A 20 5.72 -12.42 4.92
C PRO A 20 5.45 -13.45 3.82
N THR A 21 6.35 -14.43 3.64
CA THR A 21 6.20 -15.49 2.62
C THR A 21 5.13 -16.51 2.98
N THR A 22 4.69 -16.52 4.24
CA THR A 22 3.61 -17.40 4.72
C THR A 22 2.22 -16.86 4.45
N ILE A 23 2.09 -15.58 4.04
CA ILE A 23 0.79 -14.98 3.71
C ILE A 23 0.38 -15.44 2.30
N PRO A 24 -0.71 -16.20 2.15
CA PRO A 24 -1.14 -16.68 0.85
C PRO A 24 -1.77 -15.55 0.02
N PRO A 25 -1.89 -15.72 -1.31
CA PRO A 25 -2.79 -14.92 -2.12
C PRO A 25 -4.22 -14.97 -1.56
N GLU A 26 -4.74 -13.84 -1.10
CA GLU A 26 -6.06 -13.75 -0.48
C GLU A 26 -6.74 -12.44 -0.88
N ASN A 27 -7.96 -12.53 -1.43
CA ASN A 27 -8.76 -11.38 -1.86
C ASN A 27 -7.95 -10.38 -2.72
N GLN A 28 -7.25 -10.91 -3.72
CA GLN A 28 -6.34 -10.13 -4.54
C GLN A 28 -7.03 -9.32 -5.64
N THR A 29 -6.51 -8.14 -5.90
CA THR A 29 -6.90 -7.32 -7.05
C THR A 29 -5.70 -6.56 -7.61
N VAL A 30 -5.79 -6.20 -8.89
CA VAL A 30 -4.88 -5.25 -9.57
C VAL A 30 -5.56 -3.91 -9.85
N THR A 31 -6.85 -3.81 -9.56
CA THR A 31 -7.69 -2.61 -9.74
C THR A 31 -8.49 -2.35 -8.47
N PRO A 32 -7.83 -1.87 -7.41
CA PRO A 32 -8.49 -1.67 -6.13
C PRO A 32 -9.44 -0.46 -6.16
N LEU A 33 -10.37 -0.46 -5.21
CA LEU A 33 -11.37 0.58 -5.00
C LEU A 33 -10.89 1.61 -3.96
N PRO A 34 -11.41 2.85 -4.00
CA PRO A 34 -11.14 3.84 -2.96
C PRO A 34 -11.50 3.32 -1.58
N GLY A 35 -10.59 3.50 -0.62
CA GLY A 35 -10.72 3.05 0.75
C GLY A 35 -10.09 1.69 1.02
N GLU A 36 -9.71 0.92 0.01
CA GLU A 36 -9.06 -0.37 0.22
C GLU A 36 -7.63 -0.22 0.75
N LEU A 37 -7.27 -1.10 1.69
CA LEU A 37 -5.91 -1.27 2.19
C LEU A 37 -5.37 -2.59 1.66
N MET A 38 -4.17 -2.53 1.10
CA MET A 38 -3.54 -3.65 0.42
C MET A 38 -2.23 -4.04 1.09
N TRP A 39 -1.95 -5.34 1.07
CA TRP A 39 -0.68 -5.92 1.51
C TRP A 39 0.11 -6.43 0.30
N PHE A 40 1.40 -6.11 0.28
CA PHE A 40 2.37 -6.66 -0.65
C PHE A 40 3.65 -7.07 0.07
N TYR A 41 4.30 -8.09 -0.48
CA TYR A 41 5.66 -8.44 -0.12
C TYR A 41 6.50 -8.56 -1.39
N PHE A 42 7.63 -7.86 -1.41
CA PHE A 42 8.61 -7.92 -2.48
C PHE A 42 9.90 -8.52 -1.92
N PRO A 43 10.37 -9.68 -2.43
CA PRO A 43 11.63 -10.27 -2.01
C PRO A 43 12.83 -9.36 -2.28
N ASP A 44 13.95 -9.66 -1.65
CA ASP A 44 15.22 -8.97 -1.93
C ASP A 44 15.55 -8.98 -3.42
N HIS A 45 16.03 -7.85 -3.93
CA HIS A 45 16.39 -7.60 -5.32
C HIS A 45 15.27 -7.84 -6.35
N SER A 46 14.00 -7.97 -5.93
CA SER A 46 12.87 -8.08 -6.85
C SER A 46 12.42 -6.73 -7.45
N GLU A 47 12.73 -5.64 -6.74
CA GLU A 47 12.40 -4.27 -7.16
C GLU A 47 13.64 -3.45 -7.50
N VAL A 48 13.63 -2.81 -8.67
CA VAL A 48 14.74 -1.97 -9.13
C VAL A 48 14.94 -0.80 -8.18
N GLY A 49 16.16 -0.66 -7.66
CA GLY A 49 16.53 0.40 -6.71
C GLY A 49 16.34 0.03 -5.24
N PHE A 50 15.87 -1.19 -4.95
CA PHE A 50 15.67 -1.69 -3.59
C PHE A 50 16.50 -2.98 -3.39
N PRO A 51 17.72 -2.90 -2.81
CA PRO A 51 18.58 -4.06 -2.54
C PRO A 51 18.21 -4.74 -1.21
N ARG A 52 16.92 -4.77 -0.89
CA ARG A 52 16.36 -5.40 0.31
C ARG A 52 14.92 -5.79 0.03
N GLU A 53 14.41 -6.71 0.83
CA GLU A 53 12.97 -7.01 0.84
C GLU A 53 12.12 -5.82 1.29
N ILE A 54 10.90 -5.74 0.76
CA ILE A 54 9.94 -4.67 1.03
C ILE A 54 8.67 -5.29 1.61
N TYR A 55 8.31 -4.83 2.81
CA TYR A 55 7.04 -5.10 3.48
C TYR A 55 6.18 -3.88 3.20
N ASP A 56 5.22 -4.00 2.30
CA ASP A 56 4.47 -2.86 1.81
C ASP A 56 2.99 -2.92 2.19
N PHE A 57 2.53 -1.76 2.64
CA PHE A 57 1.18 -1.47 3.05
C PHE A 57 0.68 -0.30 2.21
N ALA A 58 -0.25 -0.56 1.30
CA ALA A 58 -0.79 0.48 0.42
C ALA A 58 -2.18 0.90 0.87
N ILE A 59 -2.47 2.20 0.80
CA ILE A 59 -3.81 2.74 1.00
C ILE A 59 -4.28 3.42 -0.28
N ILE A 60 -5.42 2.96 -0.80
CA ILE A 60 -6.01 3.48 -2.02
C ILE A 60 -6.97 4.61 -1.65
N TYR A 61 -6.62 5.84 -2.02
CA TYR A 61 -7.39 7.03 -1.61
C TYR A 61 -8.27 7.60 -2.74
N GLY A 62 -8.31 6.95 -3.91
CA GLY A 62 -9.22 7.34 -4.97
C GLY A 62 -9.30 6.36 -6.13
N ARG A 63 -10.17 6.67 -7.10
CA ARG A 63 -10.52 5.77 -8.21
C ARG A 63 -9.41 5.68 -9.27
N ASP A 64 -9.58 4.68 -10.13
CA ASP A 64 -8.77 4.42 -11.32
C ASP A 64 -7.30 4.05 -11.03
N THR A 65 -7.02 3.66 -9.78
CA THR A 65 -5.76 3.07 -9.35
C THR A 65 -5.56 1.71 -10.01
N ARG A 66 -4.33 1.46 -10.47
CA ARG A 66 -3.92 0.23 -11.15
C ARG A 66 -2.57 -0.19 -10.58
N ILE A 67 -2.51 -1.37 -10.01
CA ILE A 67 -1.27 -1.91 -9.46
C ILE A 67 -0.44 -2.49 -10.61
N LEU A 68 0.28 -1.57 -11.26
CA LEU A 68 1.12 -1.82 -12.41
C LEU A 68 2.49 -1.20 -12.16
N ILE A 69 3.51 -2.05 -12.13
CA ILE A 69 4.90 -1.67 -11.90
C ILE A 69 5.75 -2.09 -13.12
N PRO A 70 7.04 -1.74 -13.20
CA PRO A 70 7.88 -2.10 -14.35
C PRO A 70 7.89 -3.60 -14.71
N GLN A 71 7.71 -4.47 -13.71
CA GLN A 71 7.67 -5.93 -13.84
C GLN A 71 6.32 -6.44 -14.36
N GLY A 72 5.28 -5.60 -14.38
CA GLY A 72 3.94 -5.93 -14.84
C GLY A 72 2.86 -5.71 -13.78
N TRP A 73 1.74 -6.41 -13.95
CA TRP A 73 0.62 -6.37 -13.02
C TRP A 73 0.98 -7.08 -11.72
N VAL A 74 0.74 -6.43 -10.57
CA VAL A 74 1.04 -7.01 -9.25
C VAL A 74 -0.26 -7.11 -8.45
N PRO A 75 -0.82 -8.31 -8.30
CA PRO A 75 -1.97 -8.53 -7.43
C PRO A 75 -1.58 -8.31 -5.96
N GLY A 76 -2.33 -7.49 -5.24
CA GLY A 76 -2.15 -7.29 -3.80
C GLY A 76 -3.34 -7.75 -3.00
N ASN A 77 -3.10 -8.24 -1.78
CA ASN A 77 -4.16 -8.74 -0.90
C ASN A 77 -4.92 -7.58 -0.28
N VAL A 78 -6.22 -7.44 -0.56
CA VAL A 78 -7.07 -6.46 0.11
C VAL A 78 -7.54 -7.04 1.45
N PHE A 79 -7.05 -6.49 2.56
CA PHE A 79 -7.34 -7.01 3.91
C PHE A 79 -8.23 -6.09 4.76
N ALA A 80 -8.44 -4.83 4.34
CA ALA A 80 -9.31 -3.90 5.05
C ALA A 80 -9.88 -2.83 4.13
N THR A 81 -10.92 -2.12 4.60
CA THR A 81 -11.50 -0.96 3.93
C THR A 81 -11.77 0.18 4.91
N ILE A 82 -11.49 1.41 4.50
CA ILE A 82 -11.80 2.63 5.26
C ILE A 82 -13.30 2.84 5.25
N THR A 83 -13.92 2.78 6.43
CA THR A 83 -15.37 3.00 6.60
C THR A 83 -15.72 4.44 6.93
N GLN A 84 -14.76 5.25 7.38
CA GLN A 84 -14.98 6.63 7.82
C GLN A 84 -13.79 7.52 7.45
N GLY A 85 -14.06 8.77 7.07
CA GLY A 85 -13.01 9.78 6.85
C GLY A 85 -12.19 9.64 5.57
N LEU A 86 -12.65 8.83 4.59
CA LEU A 86 -11.94 8.66 3.31
C LEU A 86 -11.74 10.00 2.55
N PRO A 87 -12.74 10.91 2.44
CA PRO A 87 -12.53 12.19 1.77
C PRO A 87 -11.46 13.07 2.43
N GLU A 88 -11.42 13.11 3.77
CA GLU A 88 -10.41 13.83 4.55
C GLU A 88 -9.02 13.24 4.32
N PHE A 89 -8.93 11.91 4.37
CA PHE A 89 -7.70 11.18 4.12
C PHE A 89 -7.16 11.45 2.71
N ALA A 90 -8.03 11.36 1.69
CA ALA A 90 -7.68 11.64 0.30
C ALA A 90 -7.12 13.07 0.11
N ARG A 91 -7.74 14.08 0.71
CA ARG A 91 -7.25 15.47 0.67
C ARG A 91 -5.85 15.61 1.28
N CYS A 92 -5.53 14.83 2.31
CA CYS A 92 -4.19 14.79 2.89
C CYS A 92 -3.18 14.13 1.93
N CYS A 93 -3.54 12.99 1.35
CA CYS A 93 -2.70 12.25 0.41
C CYS A 93 -2.38 13.04 -0.86
N GLU A 94 -3.34 13.79 -1.40
CA GLU A 94 -3.14 14.63 -2.60
C GLU A 94 -2.01 15.65 -2.41
N ARG A 95 -1.84 16.15 -1.18
CA ARG A 95 -0.80 17.12 -0.83
C ARG A 95 0.59 16.52 -0.73
N VAL A 96 0.74 15.19 -0.70
CA VAL A 96 2.06 14.53 -0.62
C VAL A 96 2.96 14.92 -1.79
N ARG A 97 2.38 15.10 -2.98
CA ARG A 97 3.13 15.44 -4.20
C ARG A 97 3.71 16.85 -4.19
N THR A 98 3.00 17.79 -3.56
CA THR A 98 3.37 19.22 -3.58
C THR A 98 4.07 19.65 -2.30
N GLU A 99 3.80 18.99 -1.18
CA GLU A 99 4.28 19.37 0.14
C GLU A 99 5.18 18.31 0.78
N GLY A 100 5.42 17.18 0.11
CA GLY A 100 6.25 16.09 0.60
C GLY A 100 5.56 15.21 1.65
N LEU A 101 6.38 14.49 2.41
CA LEU A 101 5.96 13.42 3.29
C LEU A 101 4.92 13.86 4.34
N LYS A 102 3.95 12.97 4.60
CA LYS A 102 2.94 13.13 5.65
C LYS A 102 3.12 12.01 6.68
N SER A 103 2.88 12.33 7.94
CA SER A 103 2.86 11.33 9.01
C SER A 103 1.52 10.60 9.03
N PHE A 104 1.55 9.31 9.27
CA PHE A 104 0.36 8.49 9.48
C PHE A 104 0.57 7.57 10.70
N THR A 105 -0.50 7.05 11.26
CA THR A 105 -0.45 6.07 12.35
C THR A 105 -1.59 5.09 12.18
N VAL A 106 -1.26 3.80 12.28
CA VAL A 106 -2.23 2.71 12.32
C VAL A 106 -2.31 2.22 13.76
N ARG A 107 -3.52 2.14 14.29
CA ARG A 107 -3.80 1.63 15.63
C ARG A 107 -5.04 0.77 15.61
N ARG A 108 -5.10 -0.21 16.52
CA ARG A 108 -6.33 -0.95 16.77
C ARG A 108 -7.39 0.01 17.33
N VAL A 109 -8.59 -0.05 16.79
CA VAL A 109 -9.77 0.60 17.39
C VAL A 109 -10.26 -0.35 18.49
N THR A 110 -10.24 0.13 19.73
CA THR A 110 -10.76 -0.56 20.91
C THR A 110 -12.25 -0.30 21.06
#